data_AF-A0A511UYV2-F1
#
_entry.id   AF-A0A511UYV2-F1
#
_cell.length_a   1.000
_cell.length_b   1.000
_cell.length_c   1.000
_cell.angle_alpha   90.00
_cell.angle_beta   90.00
_cell.angle_gamma   90.00
#
_symmetry.space_group_name_H-M   'P 1'
#
loop_
_entity.id
_entity.type
_entity.pdbx_description
1 polymer ?
#
loop_
_entity_poly.entity_id
_entity_poly.type
_entity_poly.pdbx_seq_one_letter_code
_entity_poly.pdbx_strand_id
1 'polypeptide(L)' 'MAIEAMKKTAIDNGIKKIAMPQIGAGLDRLEWSKNRGIIQKVFEDTDIEILVCKV' A
#
# COMPACT_ATOMS: atom_id res chain seq x y z
N MET A 1 -9.98 4.56 5.58
CA MET A 1 -9.92 4.33 4.10
C MET A 1 -9.26 2.97 3.81
N ALA A 2 -9.37 2.41 2.59
CA ALA A 2 -8.94 1.03 2.29
C ALA A 2 -7.46 0.73 2.66
N ILE A 3 -6.54 1.67 2.43
CA ILE A 3 -5.11 1.53 2.78
C ILE A 3 -4.87 1.51 4.29
N GLU A 4 -5.65 2.27 5.07
CA GLU A 4 -5.56 2.21 6.55
C GLU A 4 -6.09 0.89 7.09
N ALA A 5 -7.12 0.32 6.47
CA ALA A 5 -7.61 -1.01 6.82
C ALA A 5 -6.56 -2.10 6.52
N MET A 6 -5.84 -1.97 5.40
CA MET A 6 -4.70 -2.82 5.07
C MET A 6 -3.59 -2.71 6.13
N LYS A 7 -3.22 -1.47 6.52
CA LYS A 7 -2.24 -1.24 7.59
C LYS A 7 -2.67 -1.87 8.92
N LYS A 8 -3.91 -1.63 9.36
CA LYS A 8 -4.45 -2.20 10.59
C LYS A 8 -4.38 -3.73 10.57
N THR A 9 -4.85 -4.34 9.48
CA THR A 9 -4.80 -5.80 9.33
C THR A 9 -3.36 -6.32 9.39
N ALA A 10 -2.41 -5.63 8.75
CA ALA A 10 -1.01 -6.02 8.78
C ALA A 10 -0.42 -5.95 10.21
N ILE A 11 -0.71 -4.89 10.95
CA ILE A 11 -0.28 -4.73 12.35
C ILE A 11 -0.90 -5.81 13.25
N ASP A 12 -2.23 -5.97 13.17
CA ASP A 12 -2.98 -6.92 14.00
C ASP A 12 -2.51 -8.38 13.78
N ASN A 13 -2.04 -8.70 12.58
CA ASN A 13 -1.54 -10.04 12.22
C ASN A 13 0.00 -10.16 12.24
N GLY A 14 0.73 -9.11 12.64
CA GLY A 14 2.20 -9.12 12.64
C GLY A 14 2.85 -9.26 11.26
N ILE A 15 2.14 -8.89 10.20
CA ILE A 15 2.64 -8.94 8.82
C ILE A 15 3.63 -7.80 8.61
N LYS A 16 4.87 -8.15 8.28
CA LYS A 16 5.96 -7.19 8.03
C LYS A 16 6.27 -6.96 6.56
N LYS A 17 5.70 -7.78 5.67
CA LYS A 17 5.97 -7.72 4.22
C LYS A 17 4.68 -7.85 3.44
N ILE A 18 4.42 -6.91 2.54
CA ILE A 18 3.24 -6.86 1.68
C ILE A 18 3.71 -6.80 0.23
N ALA A 19 3.26 -7.75 -0.59
CA ALA A 19 3.41 -7.69 -2.04
C ALA A 19 2.07 -7.28 -2.66
N MET A 20 2.05 -6.27 -3.52
CA MET A 20 0.81 -5.79 -4.15
C MET A 20 1.06 -5.27 -5.57
N PRO A 21 0.07 -5.29 -6.48
CA PRO A 21 0.18 -4.65 -7.78
C PRO A 21 0.16 -3.12 -7.67
N GLN A 22 0.35 -2.42 -8.79
CA GLN A 22 0.06 -0.99 -8.86
C GLN A 22 -1.46 -0.73 -8.76
N ILE A 23 -1.94 -0.46 -7.55
CA ILE A 23 -3.35 -0.14 -7.29
C ILE A 23 -3.77 1.20 -7.90
N GLY A 24 -4.97 1.23 -8.49
CA GLY A 24 -5.58 2.42 -9.11
C GLY A 24 -4.96 2.89 -10.43
N ALA A 25 -3.88 2.25 -10.92
CA ALA A 25 -3.19 2.65 -12.15
C ALA A 25 -3.87 2.17 -13.45
N GLY A 26 -4.94 1.37 -13.34
CA GLY A 26 -5.64 0.78 -14.48
C GLY A 26 -6.98 1.48 -14.78
N LEU A 27 -8.08 0.81 -14.46
CA LEU A 27 -9.44 1.25 -14.77
C LEU A 27 -9.76 2.65 -14.22
N ASP A 28 -9.27 2.95 -13.02
CA ASP A 28 -9.55 4.20 -12.30
C ASP A 28 -8.76 5.41 -12.85
N ARG A 29 -7.79 5.17 -13.76
CA ARG A 29 -6.87 6.18 -14.32
C ARG A 29 -6.19 7.05 -13.27
N LEU A 30 -6.04 6.55 -12.05
CA LEU A 30 -5.38 7.29 -10.98
C LEU A 30 -3.88 7.25 -11.23
N GLU A 31 -3.25 8.42 -11.08
CA GLU A 31 -1.80 8.49 -11.20
C GLU A 31 -1.15 7.69 -10.07
N TRP A 32 -0.40 6.66 -10.44
CA TRP A 32 0.34 5.83 -9.51
C TRP A 32 1.23 6.65 -8.56
N SER A 33 1.78 7.78 -9.03
CA SER A 33 2.57 8.72 -8.22
C SER A 33 1.80 9.23 -7.00
N LYS A 34 0.52 9.59 -7.16
CA LYS A 34 -0.35 10.04 -6.07
C LYS A 34 -0.65 8.89 -5.10
N ASN A 35 -1.02 7.73 -5.62
CA ASN A 35 -1.33 6.55 -4.79
C ASN A 35 -0.10 6.10 -3.99
N ARG A 36 1.08 6.10 -4.61
CA ARG A 36 2.35 5.81 -3.93
C ARG A 36 2.59 6.77 -2.76
N GLY A 37 2.36 8.07 -2.94
CA GLY A 37 2.50 9.04 -1.86
C GLY A 37 1.54 8.77 -0.70
N ILE A 38 0.29 8.39 -1.00
CA ILE A 38 -0.69 8.02 0.03
C ILE A 38 -0.25 6.77 0.80
N ILE A 39 0.18 5.72 0.08
CA ILE A 39 0.67 4.49 0.70
C ILE A 39 1.87 4.78 1.61
N GLN A 40 2.85 5.53 1.12
CA GLN A 40 4.04 5.90 1.90
C GLN A 40 3.67 6.66 3.18
N LYS A 41 2.76 7.63 3.09
CA LYS A 41 2.29 8.40 4.24
C LYS A 41 1.53 7.53 5.26
N VAL A 42 0.69 6.60 4.80
CA VAL A 42 -0.09 5.75 5.74
C VAL A 42 0.82 4.79 6.51
N PHE A 43 1.89 4.29 5.89
CA PHE A 43 2.80 3.32 6.47
C PHE A 43 4.09 3.94 7.04
N GLU A 44 4.22 5.27 7.06
CA GLU A 44 5.47 5.99 7.43
C GLU A 44 5.96 5.71 8.86
N ASP A 45 5.03 5.36 9.74
CA ASP A 45 5.21 5.04 11.16
C ASP A 45 5.33 3.53 11.43
N THR A 46 5.54 2.72 10.39
CA THR A 46 5.62 1.26 10.51
C THR A 46 6.91 0.71 9.91
N ASP A 47 7.34 -0.46 10.38
CA ASP A 47 8.44 -1.25 9.84
C ASP A 47 7.98 -2.23 8.73
N ILE A 48 6.82 -1.96 8.12
CA ILE A 48 6.23 -2.82 7.10
C ILE A 48 6.86 -2.50 5.73
N GLU A 49 7.44 -3.52 5.11
CA GLU A 49 8.02 -3.45 3.76
C GLU A 49 6.93 -3.71 2.71
N ILE A 50 6.81 -2.81 1.72
CA ILE A 50 5.84 -2.94 0.64
C ILE A 50 6.58 -3.12 -0.69
N LEU A 51 6.42 -4.30 -1.30
CA LEU A 51 6.90 -4.61 -2.64
C LEU A 51 5.78 -4.39 -3.66
N VAL A 52 6.01 -3.48 -4.59
CA VAL A 52 5.08 -3.23 -5.69
C VAL A 52 5.45 -4.10 -6.88
N CYS A 53 4.58 -5.05 -7.21
CA CYS A 53 4.76 -5.97 -8.32
C CYS A 53 4.22 -5.35 -9.60
N LYS A 54 5.04 -5.36 -10.66
CA LYS A 54 4.63 -5.00 -12.01
C LYS A 54 4.90 -6.18 -12.92
N VAL A 55 3.99 -6.40 -13.86
CA VAL A 55 4.16 -7.39 -14.94
C VAL A 55 5.03 -6.79 -16.02
#